data_AF-A0A3S5AT41-F1
#
_entry.id   AF-A0A3S5AT41-F1
#
_cell.length_a   1.000
_cell.length_b   1.000
_cell.length_c   1.000
_cell.angle_alpha   90.00
_cell.angle_beta   90.00
_cell.angle_gamma   90.00
#
_symmetry.space_group_name_H-M   'P 1'
#
loop_
_entity.id
_entity.type
_entity.pdbx_description
1 polymer ?
#
loop_
_entity_poly.entity_id
_entity_poly.type
_entity_poly.pdbx_seq_one_letter_code
_entity_poly.pdbx_strand_id
1 'polypeptide(L)' 'MFLSTRQDFPAFCVQTVRQRESDLWLCQFSPDGHYLVAGGKEANVDVWRVDPVHHTVSFFRLLDTPAYVAHFCWSPDAVK' A
#
# COMPACT_ATOMS: atom_id res chain seq x y z
N MET A 1 27.62 -11.21 3.23
CA MET A 1 27.24 -9.87 3.69
C MET A 1 27.23 -8.98 2.46
N PHE A 2 26.06 -8.70 1.89
CA PHE A 2 25.97 -7.82 0.72
C PHE A 2 25.88 -6.39 1.25
N LEU A 3 26.90 -5.58 0.97
CA LEU A 3 26.87 -4.16 1.28
C LEU A 3 25.95 -3.51 0.25
N SER A 4 24.79 -3.05 0.69
CA SER A 4 23.91 -2.26 -0.16
C SER A 4 24.63 -0.96 -0.53
N THR A 5 24.62 -0.65 -1.83
CA THR A 5 25.22 0.56 -2.36
C THR A 5 24.19 1.67 -2.38
N ARG A 6 24.63 2.93 -2.54
CA ARG A 6 23.74 4.09 -2.67
C ARG A 6 22.72 3.93 -3.82
N GLN A 7 23.01 3.11 -4.82
CA GLN A 7 22.13 2.87 -5.97
C GLN A 7 20.90 2.02 -5.63
N ASP A 8 20.89 1.32 -4.49
CA ASP A 8 19.77 0.45 -4.10
C ASP A 8 18.64 1.21 -3.39
N PHE A 9 18.84 2.50 -3.10
CA PHE A 9 17.85 3.33 -2.39
C PHE A 9 16.90 4.02 -3.38
N PRO A 10 15.59 4.11 -3.05
CA PRO A 10 14.64 4.81 -3.90
C PRO A 10 15.01 6.30 -4.00
N ALA A 11 15.17 6.78 -5.23
CA ALA A 11 15.61 8.16 -5.50
C ALA A 11 14.57 8.99 -6.27
N PHE A 12 13.56 8.35 -6.86
CA PHE A 12 12.52 9.02 -7.64
C PHE A 12 11.16 8.34 -7.45
N CYS A 13 10.09 9.11 -7.65
CA CYS A 13 8.73 8.58 -7.64
C CYS A 13 8.49 7.75 -8.91
N VAL A 14 8.18 6.46 -8.75
CA VAL A 14 7.89 5.54 -9.85
C VAL A 14 6.44 5.70 -10.32
N GLN A 15 5.51 5.90 -9.39
CA GLN A 15 4.08 5.95 -9.69
C GLN A 15 3.34 6.88 -8.73
N THR A 16 2.41 7.67 -9.26
CA THR A 16 1.40 8.40 -8.47
C THR A 16 0.03 7.79 -8.69
N VAL A 17 -0.60 7.30 -7.63
CA VAL A 17 -1.96 6.72 -7.69
C VAL A 17 -2.96 7.77 -7.22
N ARG A 18 -3.96 8.07 -8.06
CA ARG A 18 -5.03 9.03 -7.76
C ARG A 18 -6.38 8.32 -7.77
N GLN A 19 -6.57 7.43 -6.81
CA GLN A 19 -7.79 6.64 -6.71
C GLN A 19 -8.93 7.40 -6.02
N ARG A 20 -8.60 8.33 -5.13
CA ARG A 20 -9.56 9.05 -4.27
C ARG A 20 -9.33 10.55 -4.30
N GLU A 21 -10.40 11.30 -4.01
CA GLU A 21 -10.37 12.76 -3.82
C GLU A 21 -10.33 13.17 -2.34
N SER A 22 -10.48 12.21 -1.43
CA SER A 22 -10.53 12.41 0.01
C SER A 22 -9.16 12.20 0.69
N ASP A 23 -9.01 12.76 1.89
CA ASP A 23 -7.82 12.56 2.71
C ASP A 23 -7.59 11.08 3.06
N LEU A 24 -6.41 10.61 2.70
CA LEU A 24 -5.84 9.35 3.18
C LEU A 24 -5.03 9.65 4.44
N TRP A 25 -5.24 8.86 5.48
CA TRP A 25 -4.50 9.03 6.73
C TRP A 25 -3.43 7.96 6.90
N LEU A 26 -3.62 6.81 6.25
CA LEU A 26 -2.82 5.61 6.46
C LEU A 26 -2.64 4.87 5.14
N CYS A 27 -1.44 4.34 4.92
CA CYS A 27 -1.16 3.31 3.92
C CYS A 27 -0.14 2.31 4.46
N GLN A 28 -0.29 1.02 4.12
CA GLN A 28 0.62 -0.02 4.59
C GLN A 28 0.78 -1.13 3.54
N PHE A 29 2.02 -1.49 3.24
CA PHE A 29 2.34 -2.69 2.48
C PHE A 29 2.13 -3.94 3.33
N SER A 30 1.64 -5.02 2.72
CA SER A 30 1.57 -6.32 3.36
C SER A 30 2.97 -6.85 3.70
N PRO A 31 3.12 -7.70 4.73
CA PRO A 31 4.41 -8.28 5.10
C PRO A 31 5.10 -9.05 3.97
N ASP A 32 4.31 -9.72 3.12
CA ASP A 32 4.79 -10.45 1.94
C ASP A 32 5.10 -9.54 0.72
N GLY A 33 4.82 -8.24 0.82
CA GLY A 33 5.08 -7.25 -0.22
C GLY A 33 4.19 -7.34 -1.45
N HIS A 34 3.11 -8.15 -1.42
CA HIS A 34 2.23 -8.34 -2.58
C HIS A 34 1.00 -7.44 -2.62
N TYR A 35 0.69 -6.78 -1.51
CA TYR A 35 -0.45 -5.89 -1.41
C TYR A 35 -0.07 -4.56 -0.76
N LEU A 36 -0.81 -3.53 -1.14
CA LEU A 36 -0.84 -2.24 -0.47
C LEU A 36 -2.29 -1.97 -0.08
N VAL A 37 -2.50 -1.46 1.12
CA VAL A 37 -3.80 -0.94 1.56
C VAL A 37 -3.67 0.53 1.93
N ALA A 38 -4.74 1.30 1.70
CA ALA A 38 -4.85 2.68 2.16
C ALA A 38 -6.28 3.02 2.58
N GLY A 39 -6.42 3.87 3.58
CA GLY A 39 -7.70 4.27 4.14
C GLY A 39 -7.60 5.64 4.83
N GLY A 40 -8.75 6.22 5.15
CA GLY A 40 -8.82 7.54 5.77
C GLY A 40 -10.24 7.99 6.02
N LYS A 41 -10.57 9.20 5.59
CA LYS A 41 -11.83 9.89 5.90
C LYS A 41 -13.08 9.14 5.42
N GLU A 42 -12.97 8.46 4.30
CA GLU A 42 -14.09 7.75 3.69
C GLU A 42 -14.29 6.38 4.34
N ALA A 43 -15.52 5.88 4.25
CA ALA A 43 -15.92 4.60 4.81
C ALA A 43 -15.53 3.40 3.91
N ASN A 44 -14.28 3.38 3.45
CA ASN A 44 -13.72 2.20 2.79
C ASN A 44 -12.17 2.19 2.81
N VAL A 45 -11.60 1.05 2.44
CA VAL A 45 -10.17 0.80 2.24
C VAL A 45 -9.91 0.39 0.80
N ASP A 46 -8.98 1.07 0.14
CA ASP A 46 -8.47 0.68 -1.17
C ASP A 46 -7.40 -0.41 -1.00
N VAL A 47 -7.44 -1.41 -1.87
CA VAL A 47 -6.45 -2.50 -1.93
C VAL A 47 -5.83 -2.54 -3.33
N TRP A 48 -4.51 -2.58 -3.39
CA TRP A 48 -3.75 -2.74 -4.63
C TRP A 48 -2.88 -3.99 -4.59
N ARG A 49 -2.66 -4.60 -5.76
CA ARG A 49 -1.59 -5.57 -5.98
C ARG A 49 -0.29 -4.85 -6.26
N VAL A 50 0.80 -5.33 -5.67
CA VAL A 50 2.14 -4.79 -5.85
C VAL A 50 2.91 -5.67 -6.85
N ASP A 51 3.58 -5.01 -7.79
CA ASP A 51 4.57 -5.61 -8.67
C ASP A 51 5.98 -5.28 -8.13
N PRO A 52 6.69 -6.26 -7.52
CA PRO A 52 8.01 -6.02 -6.95
C PRO A 52 9.11 -5.84 -7.99
N VAL A 53 8.88 -6.24 -9.25
CA VAL A 53 9.85 -6.11 -10.34
C VAL A 53 9.80 -4.69 -10.89
N HIS A 54 8.60 -4.16 -11.09
CA HIS A 54 8.40 -2.83 -11.67
C HIS A 54 8.21 -1.73 -10.61
N HIS A 55 8.09 -2.10 -9.33
CA HIS A 55 7.80 -1.19 -8.22
C HIS A 55 6.53 -0.36 -8.44
N THR A 56 5.52 -0.98 -9.06
CA THR A 56 4.22 -0.38 -9.34
C THR A 56 3.11 -1.11 -8.58
N VAL A 57 1.95 -0.47 -8.52
CA VAL A 57 0.73 -1.01 -7.95
C VAL A 57 -0.43 -0.92 -8.93
N SER A 58 -1.33 -1.90 -8.87
CA SER A 58 -2.55 -1.95 -9.68
C SER A 58 -3.77 -2.16 -8.77
N PHE A 59 -4.85 -1.44 -9.04
CA PHE A 59 -6.06 -1.53 -8.22
C PHE A 59 -6.59 -2.97 -8.23
N PHE A 60 -6.88 -3.50 -7.04
CA PHE A 60 -7.36 -4.87 -6.88
C PHE A 60 -8.80 -4.90 -6.38
N ARG A 61 -9.10 -4.17 -5.31
CA ARG A 61 -10.41 -4.22 -4.66
C ARG A 61 -10.62 -3.01 -3.75
N LEU A 62 -11.89 -2.64 -3.57
CA LEU A 62 -12.37 -1.76 -2.51
C LEU A 62 -13.01 -2.60 -1.40
N LEU A 63 -12.69 -2.28 -0.14
CA LEU A 63 -13.32 -2.88 1.03
C LEU A 63 -14.16 -1.84 1.77
N ASP A 64 -15.46 -2.03 1.82
CA ASP A 64 -16.34 -1.13 2.55
C ASP A 64 -16.15 -1.27 4.06
N THR A 65 -16.19 -0.14 4.76
CA THR A 65 -16.14 -0.09 6.22
C THR A 65 -17.36 0.66 6.75
N PRO A 66 -17.79 0.42 7.99
CA PRO A 66 -18.97 1.10 8.54
C PRO A 66 -18.72 2.60 8.85
N ALA A 67 -17.46 3.03 8.89
CA ALA A 67 -17.05 4.40 9.20
C ALA A 67 -15.63 4.68 8.65
N TYR A 68 -15.15 5.91 8.88
CA TYR A 68 -13.78 6.32 8.57
C TYR A 68 -12.75 5.39 9.21
N VAL A 69 -11.59 5.30 8.59
CA VAL A 69 -10.53 4.36 8.96
C VAL A 69 -9.37 5.10 9.60
N ALA A 70 -9.33 5.06 10.94
CA ALA A 70 -8.27 5.71 11.72
C ALA A 70 -7.01 4.86 11.88
N HIS A 71 -7.13 3.54 11.79
CA HIS A 71 -5.99 2.63 11.85
C HIS A 71 -6.34 1.26 11.23
N PHE A 72 -5.33 0.57 10.71
CA PHE A 72 -5.39 -0.85 10.36
C PHE A 72 -4.01 -1.47 10.57
N CYS A 73 -3.95 -2.79 10.68
CA CYS A 73 -2.69 -3.52 10.55
C CYS A 73 -2.90 -4.77 9.69
N TRP A 74 -1.84 -5.14 8.98
CA TRP A 74 -1.74 -6.49 8.44
C TRP A 74 -1.54 -7.48 9.58
N SER A 75 -2.15 -8.66 9.44
CA SER A 75 -1.80 -9.78 10.30
C SER A 75 -0.31 -10.10 10.12
N PRO A 76 0.46 -10.31 11.20
CA PRO A 76 1.91 -10.54 11.09
C PRO A 76 2.24 -11.87 10.39
N ASP A 77 1.29 -12.81 10.37
CA ASP A 77 1.37 -14.10 9.69
C ASP A 77 0.81 -14.05 8.25
N ALA A 78 0.54 -12.87 7.70
CA ALA A 78 0.11 -12.71 6.31
C ALA A 78 1.26 -13.07 5.36
N VAL A 79 1.47 -14.38 5.23
CA VAL A 79 2.28 -15.08 4.26
C VAL A 79 1.29 -15.84 3.38
N LYS A 80 1.49 -15.79 2.06
CA LYS A 80 0.59 -16.36 1.04
C LYS A 80 -0.11 -17.67 1.40
#